data_AF-A0A4R4YRM4-F1
#
_entry.id   AF-A0A4R4YRM4-F1
#
_cell.length_a   1.000
_cell.length_b   1.000
_cell.length_c   1.000
_cell.angle_alpha   90.00
_cell.angle_beta   90.00
_cell.angle_gamma   90.00
#
_symmetry.space_group_name_H-M   'P 1'
#
loop_
_entity.id
_entity.type
_entity.pdbx_description
1 polymer ?
#
loop_
_entity_poly.entity_id
_entity_poly.type
_entity_poly.pdbx_seq_one_letter_code
_entity_poly.pdbx_strand_id
1 'polypeptide(L)'
;MTPPRRRLAVTAATLTLAVLGVTSCGAVGQAVDCNTAAGEASKIATEWSNAITSNPTDQDALGEASKTAADQAKELAGKYDGEVAAALNDLADGFQTMEGGDLSSATEFTGKLNGFTSKITAACT
;
A
#
# COMPACT_ATOMS: atom_id res chain seq x y z
N MET A 1 -42.27 -11.85 3.16
CA MET A 1 -41.31 -11.63 2.05
C MET A 1 -40.08 -10.91 2.61
N THR A 2 -38.91 -11.44 2.28
CA THR A 2 -37.49 -11.07 2.53
C THR A 2 -37.12 -9.57 2.39
N PRO A 3 -35.93 -9.08 2.84
CA PRO A 3 -35.38 -8.96 4.20
C PRO A 3 -34.77 -7.51 4.44
N PRO A 4 -34.02 -7.20 5.53
CA PRO A 4 -33.82 -5.83 6.03
C PRO A 4 -32.65 -5.08 5.37
N ARG A 5 -32.78 -3.75 5.21
CA ARG A 5 -31.71 -2.86 4.73
C ARG A 5 -30.63 -2.68 5.80
N ARG A 6 -29.60 -3.52 5.65
CA ARG A 6 -28.26 -3.44 6.20
C ARG A 6 -27.71 -2.02 6.05
N ARG A 7 -27.73 -1.23 7.13
CA ARG A 7 -26.84 -0.07 7.24
C ARG A 7 -25.45 -0.62 7.51
N LEU A 8 -24.70 -0.87 6.43
CA LEU A 8 -23.26 -1.05 6.50
C LEU A 8 -22.67 0.31 6.87
N ALA A 9 -22.58 0.57 8.18
CA ALA A 9 -21.59 1.48 8.70
C ALA A 9 -20.22 0.83 8.46
N VAL A 10 -19.63 1.11 7.30
CA VAL A 10 -18.24 0.79 7.02
C VAL A 10 -17.40 1.82 7.77
N THR A 11 -17.20 1.58 9.06
CA THR A 11 -16.08 2.15 9.79
C THR A 11 -14.83 1.47 9.26
N ALA A 12 -14.20 2.06 8.26
CA ALA A 12 -12.86 1.72 7.79
C ALA A 12 -11.83 2.18 8.83
N ALA A 13 -11.76 1.49 9.96
CA ALA A 13 -10.75 1.67 10.99
C ALA A 13 -10.61 0.38 11.81
N THR A 14 -10.17 -0.70 11.17
CA THR A 14 -9.64 -1.87 11.88
C THR A 14 -8.17 -2.03 11.53
N LEU A 15 -7.38 -1.04 11.95
CA LEU A 15 -5.94 -1.19 12.20
C LEU A 15 -5.78 -2.06 13.46
N THR A 16 -6.03 -3.35 13.32
CA THR A 16 -5.77 -4.36 14.34
C THR A 16 -4.92 -5.48 13.73
N LEU A 17 -3.70 -5.13 13.32
CA LEU A 17 -2.58 -6.08 13.33
C LEU A 17 -1.57 -5.59 14.38
N ALA A 18 -1.97 -5.74 15.64
CA ALA A 18 -1.04 -5.73 16.75
C ALA A 18 -0.54 -7.16 16.97
N VAL A 19 0.77 -7.25 17.27
CA VAL A 19 1.49 -8.43 17.75
C VAL A 19 1.90 -9.41 16.65
N LEU A 20 3.15 -9.31 16.20
CA LEU A 20 4.15 -10.40 16.14
C LEU A 20 5.42 -9.86 15.44
N GLY A 21 6.40 -9.39 16.21
CA GLY A 21 7.71 -8.99 15.66
C GLY A 21 8.44 -7.91 16.44
N VAL A 22 8.63 -8.10 17.74
CA VAL A 22 9.52 -7.24 18.54
C VAL A 22 10.96 -7.66 18.25
N THR A 23 11.68 -6.89 17.44
CA THR A 23 13.16 -6.86 17.47
C THR A 23 13.66 -5.42 17.42
N SER A 24 13.76 -4.84 18.62
CA SER A 24 14.79 -3.90 19.06
C SER A 24 15.33 -2.87 18.07
N CYS A 25 14.66 -1.71 17.98
CA CYS A 25 15.35 -0.46 17.63
C CYS A 25 14.82 0.71 18.47
N GLY A 26 15.17 0.76 19.77
CA GLY A 26 15.00 1.94 20.64
C GLY A 26 13.57 2.53 20.76
N ALA A 27 12.57 1.68 20.52
CA ALA A 27 11.40 2.00 19.71
C ALA A 27 10.08 2.08 20.51
N VAL A 28 9.49 3.26 20.61
CA VAL A 28 8.03 3.38 20.84
C VAL A 28 7.40 4.43 19.92
N GLY A 29 8.13 5.51 19.57
CA GLY A 29 7.68 6.49 18.57
C GLY A 29 7.93 6.05 17.13
N GLN A 30 9.19 5.83 16.75
CA GLN A 30 9.55 5.40 15.38
C GLN A 30 9.04 4.00 15.01
N ALA A 31 8.85 3.07 15.96
CA ALA A 31 8.28 1.76 15.64
C ALA A 31 6.76 1.82 15.40
N VAL A 32 6.05 2.74 16.04
CA VAL A 32 4.63 2.99 15.71
C VAL A 32 4.54 3.62 14.33
N ASP A 33 5.44 4.54 14.00
CA ASP A 33 5.52 5.15 12.66
C ASP A 33 5.89 4.12 11.58
N CYS A 34 6.85 3.22 11.83
CA CYS A 34 7.26 2.25 10.82
C CYS A 34 6.19 1.18 10.57
N ASN A 35 5.48 0.75 11.62
CA ASN A 35 4.32 -0.13 11.46
C ASN A 35 3.15 0.58 10.77
N THR A 36 3.02 1.91 10.97
CA THR A 36 2.07 2.75 10.24
C THR A 36 2.46 2.89 8.77
N ALA A 37 3.74 3.12 8.45
CA ALA A 37 4.27 3.18 7.08
C ALA A 37 4.02 1.88 6.33
N ALA A 38 4.38 0.75 6.95
CA ALA A 38 4.17 -0.58 6.37
C ALA A 38 2.67 -0.87 6.22
N GLY A 39 1.84 -0.47 7.18
CA GLY A 39 0.39 -0.60 7.14
C GLY A 39 -0.27 0.23 6.04
N GLU A 40 0.09 1.50 5.91
CA GLU A 40 -0.44 2.38 4.86
C GLU A 40 0.08 1.98 3.48
N ALA A 41 1.36 1.61 3.34
CA ALA A 41 1.89 1.06 2.09
C ALA A 41 1.19 -0.23 1.68
N SER A 42 0.93 -1.14 2.63
CA SER A 42 0.16 -2.37 2.37
C SER A 42 -1.28 -2.07 1.99
N LYS A 43 -1.87 -1.02 2.56
CA LYS A 43 -3.21 -0.55 2.20
C LYS A 43 -3.24 0.01 0.78
N ILE A 44 -2.31 0.89 0.41
CA ILE A 44 -2.17 1.43 -0.95
C ILE A 44 -2.03 0.29 -1.97
N ALA A 45 -1.15 -0.67 -1.67
CA ALA A 45 -0.95 -1.87 -2.48
C ALA A 45 -2.23 -2.71 -2.64
N THR A 46 -3.00 -2.87 -1.55
CA THR A 46 -4.27 -3.61 -1.56
C THR A 46 -5.36 -2.86 -2.33
N GLU A 47 -5.49 -1.55 -2.15
CA GLU A 47 -6.46 -0.72 -2.85
C GLU A 47 -6.18 -0.69 -4.36
N TRP A 48 -4.90 -0.51 -4.74
CA TRP A 48 -4.45 -0.64 -6.12
C TRP A 48 -4.74 -2.03 -6.69
N SER A 49 -4.35 -3.09 -5.97
CA SER A 49 -4.60 -4.46 -6.42
C SER A 49 -6.10 -4.69 -6.63
N ASN A 50 -6.95 -4.31 -5.68
CA ASN A 50 -8.40 -4.41 -5.78
C ASN A 50 -8.98 -3.63 -6.97
N ALA A 51 -8.44 -2.45 -7.29
CA ALA A 51 -8.86 -1.66 -8.43
C ALA A 51 -8.60 -2.41 -9.75
N ILE A 52 -7.47 -3.11 -9.84
CA ILE A 52 -7.10 -3.93 -11.00
C ILE A 52 -7.94 -5.19 -11.05
N THR A 53 -8.13 -5.91 -9.95
CA THR A 53 -8.95 -7.13 -9.95
C THR A 53 -10.42 -6.82 -10.24
N SER A 54 -10.90 -5.63 -9.87
CA SER A 54 -12.26 -5.18 -10.17
C SER A 54 -12.43 -4.73 -11.62
N ASN A 55 -11.36 -4.25 -12.27
CA ASN A 55 -11.36 -3.79 -13.65
C ASN A 55 -10.18 -4.40 -14.45
N PRO A 56 -10.12 -5.73 -14.60
CA PRO A 56 -8.92 -6.46 -15.05
C PRO A 56 -8.52 -6.22 -16.51
N THR A 57 -9.35 -5.52 -17.27
CA THR A 57 -9.11 -5.19 -18.69
C THR A 57 -9.18 -3.68 -18.97
N ASP A 58 -9.39 -2.87 -17.93
CA ASP A 58 -9.56 -1.43 -18.07
C ASP A 58 -8.21 -0.74 -17.81
N GLN A 59 -7.54 -0.38 -18.90
CA GLN A 59 -6.22 0.25 -18.87
C GLN A 59 -6.27 1.65 -18.27
N ASP A 60 -7.38 2.39 -18.49
CA ASP A 60 -7.55 3.73 -17.94
C ASP A 60 -7.75 3.65 -16.42
N ALA A 61 -8.58 2.71 -15.96
CA ALA A 61 -8.77 2.47 -14.52
C ALA A 61 -7.48 2.00 -13.84
N LEU A 62 -6.68 1.15 -14.50
CA LEU A 62 -5.36 0.77 -14.01
C LEU A 62 -4.42 1.98 -13.95
N GLY A 63 -4.38 2.80 -15.00
CA GLY A 63 -3.54 3.99 -15.07
C GLY A 63 -3.87 4.98 -13.95
N GLU A 64 -5.15 5.26 -13.74
CA GLU A 64 -5.64 6.13 -12.67
C GLU A 64 -5.39 5.55 -11.27
N ALA A 65 -5.64 4.26 -11.08
CA ALA A 65 -5.35 3.58 -9.82
C ALA A 65 -3.85 3.58 -9.51
N SER A 66 -3.01 3.35 -10.51
CA SER A 66 -1.54 3.37 -10.38
C SER A 66 -1.03 4.77 -10.08
N LYS A 67 -1.55 5.79 -10.78
CA LYS A 67 -1.24 7.19 -10.48
C LYS A 67 -1.61 7.56 -9.04
N THR A 68 -2.84 7.22 -8.63
CA THR A 68 -3.34 7.47 -7.27
C THR A 68 -2.46 6.78 -6.22
N ALA A 69 -2.10 5.51 -6.45
CA ALA A 69 -1.23 4.75 -5.56
C ALA A 69 0.19 5.35 -5.49
N ALA A 70 0.73 5.82 -6.62
CA ALA A 70 2.02 6.50 -6.66
C ALA A 70 2.01 7.81 -5.87
N ASP A 71 0.98 8.63 -6.06
CA ASP A 71 0.81 9.91 -5.35
C ASP A 71 0.66 9.68 -3.84
N GLN A 72 -0.16 8.71 -3.43
CA GLN A 72 -0.29 8.33 -2.02
C GLN A 72 1.02 7.81 -1.42
N ALA A 73 1.77 6.98 -2.16
CA ALA A 73 3.05 6.45 -1.71
C ALA A 73 4.12 7.56 -1.59
N LYS A 74 4.13 8.55 -2.49
CA LYS A 74 5.00 9.75 -2.40
C LYS A 74 4.61 10.65 -1.24
N GLU A 75 3.32 10.88 -1.04
CA GLU A 75 2.83 11.64 0.11
C GLU A 75 3.24 10.95 1.41
N LEU A 76 3.11 9.61 1.46
CA LEU A 76 3.62 8.82 2.56
C LEU A 76 5.13 9.01 2.73
N ALA A 77 5.90 8.86 1.66
CA ALA A 77 7.34 9.00 1.69
C ALA A 77 7.79 10.36 2.22
N GLY A 78 7.04 11.44 1.93
CA GLY A 78 7.30 12.78 2.47
C GLY A 78 7.06 12.93 3.97
N LYS A 79 6.39 11.96 4.61
CA LYS A 79 6.14 11.92 6.06
C LYS A 79 7.18 11.10 6.83
N TYR A 80 8.00 10.31 6.13
CA TYR A 80 9.07 9.52 6.70
C TYR A 80 10.42 10.04 6.20
N ASP A 81 11.51 9.69 6.89
CA ASP A 81 12.87 10.03 6.49
C ASP A 81 13.72 8.77 6.29
N GLY A 82 14.84 8.91 5.59
CA GLY A 82 15.83 7.85 5.42
C GLY A 82 15.37 6.68 4.54
N GLU A 83 15.67 5.45 4.96
CA GLU A 83 15.42 4.24 4.15
C GLU A 83 13.93 3.94 3.97
N VAL A 84 13.06 4.36 4.89
CA VAL A 84 11.60 4.20 4.76
C VAL A 84 11.06 5.12 3.67
N ALA A 85 11.50 6.38 3.64
CA ALA A 85 11.20 7.30 2.53
C ALA A 85 11.72 6.78 1.19
N ALA A 86 12.93 6.23 1.16
CA ALA A 86 13.48 5.64 -0.06
C ALA A 86 12.64 4.44 -0.54
N ALA A 87 12.28 3.53 0.37
CA ALA A 87 11.45 2.36 0.05
C ALA A 87 10.03 2.74 -0.42
N LEU A 88 9.44 3.78 0.15
CA LEU A 88 8.14 4.31 -0.25
C LEU A 88 8.19 5.03 -1.61
N ASN A 89 9.26 5.78 -1.89
CA ASN A 89 9.50 6.35 -3.22
C ASN A 89 9.73 5.27 -4.27
N ASP A 90 10.50 4.23 -3.95
CA ASP A 90 10.70 3.03 -4.78
C ASP A 90 9.36 2.36 -5.13
N LEU A 91 8.46 2.24 -4.15
CA LEU A 91 7.10 1.72 -4.34
C LEU A 91 6.29 2.65 -5.25
N ALA A 92 6.36 3.96 -5.02
CA ALA A 92 5.66 4.95 -5.82
C ALA A 92 6.11 4.98 -7.28
N ASP A 93 7.42 4.91 -7.53
CA ASP A 93 7.98 4.85 -8.87
C ASP A 93 7.52 3.59 -9.59
N GLY A 94 7.46 2.46 -8.87
CA GLY A 94 6.86 1.23 -9.37
C GLY A 94 5.42 1.43 -9.85
N PHE A 95 4.57 2.07 -9.04
CA PHE A 95 3.22 2.45 -9.46
C PHE A 95 3.21 3.40 -10.66
N GLN A 96 4.10 4.39 -10.69
CA GLN A 96 4.17 5.36 -11.78
C GLN A 96 4.52 4.72 -13.13
N THR A 97 5.32 3.65 -13.16
CA THR A 97 5.60 2.92 -14.41
C THR A 97 4.33 2.32 -15.05
N MET A 98 3.26 2.18 -14.28
CA MET A 98 1.99 1.57 -14.70
C MET A 98 0.88 2.61 -14.94
N GLU A 99 1.16 3.91 -14.82
CA GLU A 99 0.22 5.00 -15.13
C GLU A 99 -0.29 4.93 -16.58
N GLY A 100 0.47 4.32 -17.49
CA GLY A 100 0.06 4.09 -18.87
C GLY A 100 -0.93 2.94 -19.09
N GLY A 101 -1.41 2.28 -18.04
CA GLY A 101 -2.39 1.20 -18.16
C GLY A 101 -1.81 -0.14 -18.62
N ASP A 102 -0.52 -0.38 -18.36
CA ASP A 102 0.13 -1.64 -18.71
C ASP A 102 -0.24 -2.77 -17.73
N LEU A 103 -1.24 -3.56 -18.12
CA LEU A 103 -1.75 -4.72 -17.38
C LEU A 103 -0.69 -5.82 -17.16
N SER A 104 0.28 -5.95 -18.06
CA SER A 104 1.37 -6.91 -17.91
C SER A 104 2.30 -6.48 -16.78
N SER A 105 2.68 -5.20 -16.79
CA SER A 105 3.48 -4.57 -15.73
C SER A 105 2.74 -4.60 -14.38
N ALA A 106 1.43 -4.41 -14.36
CA ALA A 106 0.60 -4.54 -13.16
C ALA A 106 0.58 -5.96 -12.57
N THR A 107 0.48 -6.98 -13.41
CA THR A 107 0.52 -8.37 -12.93
C THR A 107 1.91 -8.69 -12.34
N GLU A 108 2.97 -8.23 -12.99
CA GLU A 108 4.34 -8.43 -12.51
C GLU A 108 4.63 -7.65 -11.21
N PHE A 109 4.13 -6.42 -11.12
CA PHE A 109 4.24 -5.58 -9.93
C PHE A 109 3.48 -6.18 -8.75
N THR A 110 2.32 -6.80 -8.98
CA THR A 110 1.60 -7.54 -7.93
C THR A 110 2.48 -8.66 -7.32
N GLY A 111 3.29 -9.32 -8.15
CA GLY A 111 4.28 -10.29 -7.65
C GLY A 111 5.41 -9.64 -6.83
N LYS A 112 5.79 -8.41 -7.16
CA LYS A 112 6.85 -7.64 -6.48
C LYS A 112 6.37 -6.89 -5.24
N LEU A 113 5.07 -6.68 -5.06
CA LEU A 113 4.48 -5.99 -3.90
C LEU A 113 4.96 -6.57 -2.57
N ASN A 114 5.00 -7.90 -2.44
CA ASN A 114 5.54 -8.55 -1.24
C ASN A 114 7.01 -8.17 -0.97
N GLY A 115 7.80 -7.93 -2.03
CA GLY A 115 9.17 -7.46 -1.93
C GLY A 115 9.26 -6.01 -1.43
N PHE A 116 8.38 -5.12 -1.87
CA PHE A 116 8.32 -3.74 -1.36
C PHE A 116 7.87 -3.68 0.09
N THR A 117 6.84 -4.44 0.48
CA THR A 117 6.44 -4.55 1.90
C THR A 117 7.58 -5.09 2.76
N SER A 118 8.32 -6.08 2.24
CA SER A 118 9.50 -6.62 2.93
C SER A 118 10.63 -5.58 3.04
N LYS A 119 10.87 -4.78 2.00
CA LYS A 119 11.85 -3.67 2.03
C LYS A 119 11.46 -2.60 3.03
N ILE A 120 10.19 -2.19 3.07
CA ILE A 120 9.69 -1.20 4.04
C ILE A 120 9.86 -1.75 5.46
N THR A 121 9.50 -3.02 5.68
CA THR A 121 9.68 -3.68 6.98
C THR A 121 11.16 -3.82 7.36
N ALA A 122 12.05 -4.12 6.39
CA ALA A 122 13.48 -4.21 6.63
C ALA A 122 14.13 -2.84 6.88
N ALA A 123 13.63 -1.78 6.24
CA ALA A 123 14.03 -0.40 6.55
C ALA A 123 13.59 0.03 7.96
N CYS A 124 12.70 -0.73 8.60
CA CYS A 124 12.28 -0.54 9.99
C CYS A 124 13.12 -1.30 11.02
N THR A 125 14.10 -2.12 10.61
CA THR A 125 14.93 -2.97 11.50
C THR A 125 16.38 -2.50 11.58
#